data_AF-E3HAD3-F1
#
_entry.id   AF-E3HAD3-F1
#
_cell.length_a   1.000
_cell.length_b   1.000
_cell.length_c   1.000
_cell.angle_alpha   90.00
_cell.angle_beta   90.00
_cell.angle_gamma   90.00
#
_symmetry.space_group_name_H-M   'P 1'
#
loop_
_entity.id
_entity.type
_entity.pdbx_description
1 polymer ?
#
loop_
_entity_poly.entity_id
_entity_poly.type
_entity_poly.pdbx_seq_one_letter_code
_entity_poly.pdbx_strand_id
1 'polypeptide(L)'
;MSFFNEIFKRKKSEPEIITEVQENKEPDSLSIDPFSYCIFNPYFKCNEDFSKVFSEFEMRLGSLQRYFELNNLHIQEYLSSSKEILRDHKNERSKEHKILDQYGKCHYADVDYFYEMHYLSVLLILFTMFENLLSNIVKDISYISKHDFNDFNQKDLPYINKYILFLKNKCKLNIPISQKEWQSLNTIRKVRNNYLHNLNIDIPDDLQTELLKIMTPKNNNKVTVNEEFLEMCFNLFGKIASQLESSYWDYKRNLFNIK
;
A
#
# COMPACT_ATOMS: atom_id res chain seq x y z
N MET A 1 15.22 8.30 -4.28
CA MET A 1 16.29 7.37 -4.70
C MET A 1 17.53 7.64 -3.87
N SER A 2 18.12 6.58 -3.29
CA SER A 2 19.40 6.52 -2.55
C SER A 2 19.41 6.77 -1.03
N PHE A 3 18.61 5.98 -0.28
CA PHE A 3 19.04 5.49 1.06
C PHE A 3 19.17 3.96 1.03
N PHE A 4 18.26 3.28 0.33
CA PHE A 4 18.30 1.82 0.13
C PHE A 4 19.47 1.30 -0.73
N ASN A 5 20.02 2.10 -1.65
CA ASN A 5 21.22 1.70 -2.42
C ASN A 5 22.47 1.55 -1.54
N GLU A 6 22.46 2.10 -0.32
CA GLU A 6 23.56 1.90 0.64
C GLU A 6 23.46 0.59 1.41
N ILE A 7 22.24 0.02 1.55
CA ILE A 7 22.00 -1.22 2.29
C ILE A 7 22.53 -2.45 1.53
N PHE A 8 22.63 -2.37 0.19
CA PHE A 8 23.03 -3.50 -0.68
C PHE A 8 24.41 -3.34 -1.34
N LYS A 9 25.40 -2.74 -0.68
CA LYS A 9 26.78 -2.68 -1.21
C LYS A 9 27.47 -4.06 -1.13
N ARG A 10 27.59 -4.77 -2.27
CA ARG A 10 28.55 -5.89 -2.43
C ARG A 10 29.97 -5.37 -2.23
N LYS A 11 30.69 -5.86 -1.20
CA LYS A 11 32.14 -5.60 -1.06
C LYS A 11 32.86 -6.29 -2.23
N LYS A 12 33.55 -5.52 -3.07
CA LYS A 12 34.58 -6.06 -3.97
C LYS A 12 35.81 -6.40 -3.13
N SER A 13 36.17 -7.68 -3.07
CA SER A 13 37.46 -8.13 -2.56
C SER A 13 38.53 -8.02 -3.66
N GLU A 14 39.64 -7.37 -3.35
CA GLU A 14 40.90 -7.48 -4.11
C GLU A 14 41.60 -8.81 -3.78
N PRO A 15 42.49 -9.33 -4.65
CA PRO A 15 42.96 -10.70 -4.56
C PRO A 15 44.21 -10.80 -3.68
N GLU A 16 44.13 -11.54 -2.59
CA GLU A 16 45.31 -12.13 -1.96
C GLU A 16 45.29 -13.65 -2.17
N ILE A 17 46.37 -14.14 -2.75
CA ILE A 17 46.68 -15.55 -2.94
C ILE A 17 47.07 -16.12 -1.56
N ILE A 18 46.53 -17.28 -1.17
CA ILE A 18 47.26 -18.45 -0.63
C ILE A 18 46.28 -19.52 -0.05
N THR A 19 46.40 -20.72 -0.64
CA THR A 19 46.08 -22.13 -0.22
C THR A 19 44.73 -22.54 0.38
N GLU A 20 44.10 -23.47 -0.34
CA GLU A 20 43.32 -24.66 0.06
C GLU A 20 42.94 -24.82 1.55
N VAL A 21 41.65 -24.67 1.85
CA VAL A 21 40.77 -25.73 2.39
C VAL A 21 39.37 -25.47 1.84
N GLN A 22 38.76 -26.48 1.21
CA GLN A 22 37.37 -26.47 0.81
C GLN A 22 36.49 -26.52 2.06
N GLU A 23 35.92 -25.37 2.46
CA GLU A 23 34.70 -25.33 3.26
C GLU A 23 33.64 -24.59 2.46
N ASN A 24 32.51 -25.26 2.25
CA ASN A 24 31.31 -24.75 1.63
C ASN A 24 30.89 -23.43 2.30
N LYS A 25 31.25 -22.29 1.72
CA LYS A 25 30.61 -21.02 2.04
C LYS A 25 29.26 -21.04 1.35
N GLU A 26 28.20 -21.23 2.14
CA GLU A 26 26.85 -20.81 1.77
C GLU A 26 26.92 -19.40 1.17
N PRO A 27 26.14 -19.10 0.12
CA PRO A 27 26.14 -17.77 -0.46
C PRO A 27 25.81 -16.77 0.65
N ASP A 28 26.69 -15.77 0.83
CA ASP A 28 26.53 -14.70 1.82
C ASP A 28 25.06 -14.30 1.89
N SER A 29 24.40 -14.73 2.96
CA SER A 29 23.02 -14.36 3.21
C SER A 29 23.01 -12.84 3.26
N LEU A 30 22.10 -12.24 2.50
CA LEU A 30 21.79 -10.82 2.58
C LEU A 30 21.61 -10.48 4.07
N SER A 31 22.65 -9.95 4.71
CA SER A 31 22.59 -9.60 6.13
C SER A 31 21.86 -8.25 6.21
N ILE A 32 20.54 -8.35 6.06
CA ILE A 32 19.67 -7.21 6.23
C ILE A 32 19.63 -6.95 7.73
N ASP A 33 20.01 -5.75 8.10
CA ASP A 33 19.98 -5.29 9.48
C ASP A 33 18.58 -5.56 10.08
N PRO A 34 18.47 -6.26 11.22
CA PRO A 34 17.19 -6.60 11.83
C PRO A 34 16.33 -5.37 12.14
N PHE A 35 16.92 -4.19 12.35
CA PHE A 35 16.19 -2.93 12.54
C PHE A 35 15.67 -2.32 11.23
N SER A 36 16.24 -2.71 10.08
CA SER A 36 15.77 -2.32 8.75
C SER A 36 14.45 -2.99 8.34
N TYR A 37 14.02 -4.04 9.05
CA TYR A 37 12.71 -4.70 8.84
C TYR A 37 11.57 -4.15 9.70
N CYS A 38 11.89 -3.39 10.75
CA CYS A 38 10.91 -2.84 11.69
C CYS A 38 10.72 -1.34 11.46
N ILE A 39 10.55 -0.95 10.19
CA ILE A 39 10.30 0.45 9.82
C ILE A 39 8.96 0.90 10.39
N PHE A 40 8.99 2.05 11.06
CA PHE A 40 7.78 2.70 11.59
C PHE A 40 6.95 3.26 10.44
N ASN A 41 5.63 3.09 10.55
CA ASN A 41 4.67 3.65 9.60
C ASN A 41 4.81 5.17 9.53
N PRO A 42 5.20 5.75 8.37
CA PRO A 42 5.32 7.20 8.25
C PRO A 42 3.97 7.90 8.01
N TYR A 43 2.91 7.15 7.71
CA TYR A 43 1.67 7.70 7.19
C TYR A 43 0.63 8.04 8.27
N PHE A 44 0.66 7.32 9.40
CA PHE A 44 -0.24 7.57 10.52
C PHE A 44 0.40 7.10 11.82
N LYS A 45 0.32 7.94 12.85
CA LYS A 45 0.71 7.63 14.21
C LYS A 45 -0.46 7.94 15.13
N CYS A 46 -0.88 6.96 15.92
CA CYS A 46 -1.91 7.14 16.93
C CYS A 46 -1.38 8.09 18.00
N ASN A 47 -2.21 9.06 18.41
CA ASN A 47 -1.83 10.01 19.46
C ASN A 47 -2.14 9.48 20.87
N GLU A 48 -3.15 8.61 20.98
CA GLU A 48 -3.62 8.08 22.26
C GLU A 48 -3.44 6.56 22.31
N ASP A 49 -2.41 6.07 23.01
CA ASP A 49 -2.03 4.64 23.04
C ASP A 49 -3.14 3.69 23.51
N PHE A 50 -4.11 4.19 24.30
CA PHE A 50 -5.25 3.42 24.78
C PHE A 50 -6.39 3.29 23.76
N SER A 51 -6.27 3.95 22.61
CA SER A 51 -7.28 3.91 21.55
C SER A 51 -7.18 2.64 20.71
N LYS A 52 -7.83 1.56 21.15
CA LYS A 52 -7.77 0.27 20.41
C LYS A 52 -8.08 0.41 18.92
N VAL A 53 -9.05 1.25 18.54
CA VAL A 53 -9.47 1.41 17.14
C VAL A 53 -8.39 2.07 16.28
N PHE A 54 -7.73 3.12 16.80
CA PHE A 54 -6.70 3.85 16.04
C PHE A 54 -5.33 3.16 16.13
N SER A 55 -4.96 2.59 17.29
CA SER A 55 -3.71 1.84 17.42
C SER A 55 -3.73 0.56 16.58
N GLU A 56 -4.86 -0.15 16.50
CA GLU A 56 -5.00 -1.30 15.59
C GLU A 56 -4.89 -0.89 14.12
N PHE A 57 -5.45 0.27 13.74
CA PHE A 57 -5.28 0.81 12.39
C PHE A 57 -3.82 1.17 12.09
N GLU A 58 -3.11 1.84 13.01
CA GLU A 58 -1.68 2.15 12.87
C GLU A 58 -0.84 0.88 12.65
N MET A 59 -1.02 -0.12 13.51
CA MET A 59 -0.26 -1.37 13.43
C MET A 59 -0.50 -2.12 12.10
N ARG A 60 -1.75 -2.15 11.64
CA ARG A 60 -2.13 -2.77 10.36
C ARG A 60 -1.60 -1.97 9.17
N LEU A 61 -1.68 -0.64 9.22
CA LEU A 61 -1.16 0.24 8.17
C LEU A 61 0.36 0.09 8.02
N GLY A 62 1.09 0.08 9.14
CA GLY A 62 2.53 -0.19 9.14
C GLY A 62 2.89 -1.57 8.63
N SER A 63 2.11 -2.59 8.99
CA SER A 63 2.32 -3.95 8.47
C SER A 63 2.08 -4.03 6.96
N LEU A 64 1.06 -3.34 6.44
CA LEU A 64 0.81 -3.28 5.00
C LEU A 64 1.90 -2.50 4.25
N GLN A 65 2.41 -1.42 4.82
CA GLN A 65 3.53 -0.66 4.23
C GLN A 65 4.78 -1.54 4.11
N ARG A 66 5.15 -2.29 5.16
CA ARG A 66 6.25 -3.25 5.09
C ARG A 66 5.98 -4.39 4.10
N TYR A 67 4.75 -4.91 4.06
CA TYR A 67 4.36 -5.91 3.06
C TYR A 67 4.56 -5.35 1.64
N PHE A 68 4.18 -4.10 1.39
CA PHE A 68 4.36 -3.44 0.11
C PHE A 68 5.84 -3.34 -0.28
N GLU A 69 6.69 -2.87 0.63
CA GLU A 69 8.13 -2.66 0.37
C GLU A 69 8.90 -3.98 0.20
N LEU A 70 8.67 -4.96 1.07
CA LEU A 70 9.36 -6.25 1.01
C LEU A 70 9.04 -7.01 -0.27
N ASN A 71 7.77 -7.03 -0.67
CA ASN A 71 7.38 -7.68 -1.92
C ASN A 71 7.90 -6.93 -3.14
N ASN A 72 8.02 -5.60 -3.11
CA ASN A 72 8.68 -4.86 -4.19
C ASN A 72 10.13 -5.33 -4.39
N LEU A 73 10.89 -5.45 -3.30
CA LEU A 73 12.26 -5.93 -3.35
C LEU A 73 12.32 -7.38 -3.88
N HIS A 74 11.50 -8.27 -3.35
CA HIS A 74 11.48 -9.66 -3.80
C HIS A 74 11.06 -9.82 -5.26
N ILE A 75 10.08 -9.06 -5.75
CA ILE A 75 9.70 -9.08 -7.17
C ILE A 75 10.87 -8.56 -8.01
N GLN A 76 11.54 -7.47 -7.61
CA GLN A 76 12.71 -6.95 -8.32
C GLN A 76 13.83 -8.00 -8.43
N GLU A 77 14.16 -8.65 -7.31
CA GLU A 77 15.20 -9.69 -7.23
C GLU A 77 14.82 -10.92 -8.07
N TYR A 78 13.56 -11.37 -7.97
CA TYR A 78 13.04 -12.51 -8.72
C TYR A 78 13.09 -12.27 -10.23
N LEU A 79 12.60 -11.13 -10.71
CA LEU A 79 12.60 -10.78 -12.13
C LEU A 79 14.02 -10.57 -12.66
N SER A 80 14.92 -10.01 -11.86
CA SER A 80 16.33 -9.84 -12.23
C SER A 80 17.03 -11.20 -12.36
N SER A 81 16.87 -12.07 -11.36
CA SER A 81 17.50 -13.40 -11.33
C SER A 81 16.97 -14.31 -12.44
N SER A 82 15.66 -14.31 -12.68
CA SER A 82 15.06 -15.10 -13.76
C SER A 82 15.52 -14.64 -15.15
N LYS A 83 15.73 -13.33 -15.35
CA LYS A 83 16.30 -12.77 -16.58
C LYS A 83 17.76 -13.19 -16.80
N GLU A 84 18.56 -13.23 -15.74
CA GLU A 84 19.96 -13.68 -15.81
C GLU A 84 20.04 -15.16 -16.19
N ILE A 85 19.26 -16.02 -15.55
CA ILE A 85 19.17 -17.46 -15.87
C ILE A 85 18.79 -17.66 -17.35
N LEU A 86 17.77 -16.95 -17.85
CA LEU A 86 17.38 -17.04 -19.26
C LEU A 86 18.48 -16.60 -20.22
N ARG A 87 19.30 -15.62 -19.83
CA ARG A 87 20.41 -15.14 -20.64
C ARG A 87 21.55 -16.16 -20.68
N ASP A 88 21.88 -16.77 -19.54
CA ASP A 88 23.00 -17.69 -19.42
C ASP A 88 22.73 -18.99 -20.18
N HIS A 89 21.51 -19.52 -20.09
CA HIS A 89 21.11 -20.72 -20.83
C HIS A 89 20.80 -20.49 -22.31
N LYS A 90 20.73 -19.24 -22.79
CA LYS A 90 20.50 -18.93 -24.22
C LYS A 90 21.64 -19.42 -25.13
N ASN A 91 22.83 -19.61 -24.56
CA ASN A 91 24.02 -20.06 -25.29
C ASN A 91 24.23 -21.59 -25.23
N GLU A 92 23.45 -22.32 -24.43
CA GLU A 92 23.57 -23.77 -24.29
C GLU A 92 22.81 -24.48 -25.42
N ARG A 93 23.57 -24.96 -26.41
CA ARG A 93 23.07 -25.50 -27.69
C ARG A 93 22.42 -26.88 -27.66
N SER A 94 22.04 -27.45 -26.50
CA SER A 94 21.58 -28.85 -26.45
C SER A 94 20.27 -29.10 -25.71
N LYS A 95 19.37 -29.85 -26.37
CA LYS A 95 18.26 -30.70 -25.90
C LYS A 95 17.14 -30.10 -25.03
N GLU A 96 17.32 -28.95 -24.38
CA GLU A 96 16.32 -28.39 -23.43
C GLU A 96 15.58 -27.15 -23.94
N HIS A 97 15.59 -26.90 -25.25
CA HIS A 97 14.90 -25.74 -25.86
C HIS A 97 13.43 -25.60 -25.45
N LYS A 98 12.69 -26.72 -25.35
CA LYS A 98 11.28 -26.69 -24.91
C LYS A 98 11.12 -26.25 -23.45
N ILE A 99 12.07 -26.61 -22.60
CA ILE A 99 12.08 -26.22 -21.18
C ILE A 99 12.42 -24.73 -21.10
N LEU A 100 13.48 -24.28 -21.78
CA LEU A 100 13.85 -22.86 -21.86
C LEU A 100 12.73 -21.97 -22.41
N ASP A 101 12.00 -22.42 -23.43
CA ASP A 101 10.83 -21.72 -23.94
C ASP A 101 9.70 -21.61 -22.91
N GLN A 102 9.48 -22.65 -22.10
CA GLN A 102 8.50 -22.62 -21.00
C GLN A 102 8.92 -21.66 -19.88
N TYR A 103 10.19 -21.71 -19.46
CA TYR A 103 10.75 -20.77 -18.48
C TYR A 103 10.67 -19.32 -18.98
N GLY A 104 10.97 -19.08 -20.26
CA GLY A 104 10.85 -17.77 -20.89
C GLY A 104 9.42 -17.26 -20.85
N LYS A 105 8.43 -18.10 -21.19
CA LYS A 105 7.00 -17.74 -21.10
C LYS A 105 6.59 -17.35 -19.69
N CYS A 106 7.03 -18.09 -18.67
CA CYS A 106 6.75 -17.74 -17.28
C CYS A 106 7.37 -16.39 -16.92
N HIS A 107 8.66 -16.19 -17.19
CA HIS A 107 9.34 -14.92 -16.89
C HIS A 107 8.64 -13.72 -17.51
N TYR A 108 8.30 -13.77 -18.81
CA TYR A 108 7.63 -12.64 -19.47
C TYR A 108 6.22 -12.40 -18.91
N ALA A 109 5.47 -13.46 -18.59
CA ALA A 109 4.20 -13.30 -17.90
C ALA A 109 4.39 -12.65 -16.52
N ASP A 110 5.40 -13.06 -15.76
CA ASP A 110 5.64 -12.52 -14.42
C ASP A 110 6.10 -11.05 -14.48
N VAL A 111 6.89 -10.67 -15.49
CA VAL A 111 7.24 -9.26 -15.77
C VAL A 111 5.99 -8.42 -15.99
N ASP A 112 5.00 -8.95 -16.71
CA ASP A 112 3.77 -8.22 -17.03
C ASP A 112 2.83 -8.14 -15.81
N TYR A 113 2.72 -9.21 -15.01
CA TYR A 113 1.63 -9.34 -14.04
C TYR A 113 2.02 -9.20 -12.56
N PHE A 114 3.26 -9.49 -12.13
CA PHE A 114 3.57 -9.54 -10.69
C PHE A 114 3.39 -8.19 -10.00
N TYR A 115 3.91 -7.11 -10.59
CA TYR A 115 3.75 -5.78 -10.01
C TYR A 115 2.30 -5.33 -9.99
N GLU A 116 1.55 -5.63 -11.04
CA GLU A 116 0.13 -5.29 -11.12
C GLU A 116 -0.66 -5.97 -10.00
N MET A 117 -0.49 -7.29 -9.83
CA MET A 117 -1.14 -8.07 -8.78
C MET A 117 -0.73 -7.58 -7.39
N HIS A 118 0.56 -7.32 -7.18
CA HIS A 118 1.08 -6.80 -5.92
C HIS A 118 0.44 -5.46 -5.58
N TYR A 119 0.51 -4.49 -6.48
CA TYR A 119 -0.01 -3.15 -6.21
C TYR A 119 -1.52 -3.13 -6.02
N LEU A 120 -2.24 -3.95 -6.78
CA LEU A 120 -3.68 -4.10 -6.60
C LEU A 120 -4.02 -4.69 -5.23
N SER A 121 -3.31 -5.74 -4.81
CA SER A 121 -3.53 -6.36 -3.50
C SER A 121 -3.35 -5.34 -2.37
N VAL A 122 -2.30 -4.51 -2.45
CA VAL A 122 -2.02 -3.47 -1.46
C VAL A 122 -3.12 -2.41 -1.47
N LEU A 123 -3.54 -1.93 -2.65
CA LEU A 123 -4.64 -0.96 -2.77
C LEU A 123 -5.94 -1.49 -2.15
N LEU A 124 -6.29 -2.75 -2.41
CA LEU A 124 -7.49 -3.39 -1.90
C LEU A 124 -7.47 -3.52 -0.38
N ILE A 125 -6.35 -3.98 0.19
CA ILE A 125 -6.19 -4.12 1.64
C ILE A 125 -6.23 -2.74 2.29
N LEU A 126 -5.52 -1.75 1.75
CA LEU A 126 -5.50 -0.37 2.25
C LEU A 126 -6.91 0.23 2.34
N PHE A 127 -7.68 0.12 1.24
CA PHE A 127 -9.05 0.63 1.19
C PHE A 127 -9.95 -0.07 2.22
N THR A 128 -9.80 -1.38 2.37
CA THR A 128 -10.59 -2.21 3.30
C THR A 128 -10.25 -1.88 4.76
N MET A 129 -8.97 -1.69 5.09
CA MET A 129 -8.57 -1.28 6.44
C MET A 129 -9.14 0.09 6.81
N PHE A 130 -9.11 1.04 5.89
CA PHE A 130 -9.67 2.37 6.12
C PHE A 130 -11.20 2.33 6.27
N GLU A 131 -11.90 1.53 5.47
CA GLU A 131 -13.34 1.31 5.63
C GLU A 131 -13.67 0.69 6.98
N ASN A 132 -12.88 -0.28 7.45
CA ASN A 132 -13.03 -0.89 8.77
C ASN A 132 -12.77 0.09 9.91
N LEU A 133 -11.78 0.98 9.79
CA LEU A 133 -11.55 2.07 10.75
C LEU A 133 -12.81 2.91 10.89
N LEU A 134 -13.37 3.39 9.78
CA LEU A 134 -14.60 4.18 9.76
C LEU A 134 -15.79 3.42 10.34
N SER A 135 -15.96 2.15 9.98
CA SER A 135 -17.04 1.29 10.49
C SER A 135 -16.95 1.14 12.02
N ASN A 136 -15.75 0.94 12.55
CA ASN A 136 -15.53 0.82 14.00
C ASN A 136 -15.81 2.14 14.73
N ILE A 137 -15.36 3.28 14.18
CA ILE A 137 -15.68 4.61 14.73
C ILE A 137 -17.20 4.84 14.72
N VAL A 138 -17.87 4.49 13.63
CA VAL A 138 -19.32 4.64 13.49
C VAL A 138 -20.05 3.80 14.53
N LYS A 139 -19.65 2.54 14.77
CA LYS A 139 -20.26 1.68 15.80
C LYS A 139 -20.11 2.25 17.21
N ASP A 140 -18.95 2.79 17.54
CA ASP A 140 -18.70 3.36 18.86
C ASP A 140 -19.47 4.67 19.06
N ILE A 141 -19.43 5.57 18.08
CA ILE A 141 -20.15 6.85 18.13
C ILE A 141 -21.67 6.66 18.04
N SER A 142 -22.17 5.69 17.26
CA SER A 142 -23.62 5.40 17.19
C SER A 142 -24.15 4.96 18.55
N TYR A 143 -23.42 4.10 19.26
CA TYR A 143 -23.75 3.66 20.61
C TYR A 143 -23.83 4.83 21.59
N ILE A 144 -22.82 5.71 21.55
CA ILE A 144 -22.72 6.87 22.45
C ILE A 144 -23.79 7.93 22.14
N SER A 145 -23.98 8.26 20.86
CA SER A 145 -24.93 9.29 20.41
C SER A 145 -26.38 8.82 20.33
N LYS A 146 -26.63 7.53 20.53
CA LYS A 146 -27.95 6.88 20.38
C LYS A 146 -28.59 7.09 19.00
N HIS A 147 -27.76 7.21 17.97
CA HIS A 147 -28.20 7.27 16.57
C HIS A 147 -27.83 5.95 15.89
N ASP A 148 -28.80 5.24 15.31
CA ASP A 148 -28.49 4.04 14.52
C ASP A 148 -27.96 4.45 13.13
N PHE A 149 -26.86 3.81 12.72
CA PHE A 149 -26.34 3.93 11.37
C PHE A 149 -27.32 3.37 10.32
N ASN A 150 -28.11 2.35 10.67
CA ASN A 150 -29.08 1.74 9.74
C ASN A 150 -30.23 2.70 9.38
N ASP A 151 -30.56 3.64 10.26
CA ASP A 151 -31.56 4.69 10.00
C ASP A 151 -31.04 5.78 9.03
N PHE A 152 -29.74 5.78 8.75
CA PHE A 152 -29.13 6.70 7.80
C PHE A 152 -29.36 6.23 6.36
N ASN A 153 -30.53 6.56 5.82
CA ASN A 153 -30.95 6.17 4.47
C ASN A 153 -30.18 6.93 3.38
N GLN A 154 -29.00 6.41 3.03
CA GLN A 154 -28.15 6.87 1.92
C GLN A 154 -27.68 5.66 1.11
N LYS A 155 -28.61 4.90 0.53
CA LYS A 155 -28.29 3.62 -0.14
C LYS A 155 -27.33 3.77 -1.31
N ASP A 156 -27.42 4.86 -2.05
CA ASP A 156 -26.68 5.07 -3.31
C ASP A 156 -25.22 5.54 -3.12
N LEU A 157 -24.83 5.88 -1.89
CA LEU A 157 -23.48 6.36 -1.62
C LEU A 157 -22.48 5.21 -1.44
N PRO A 158 -21.18 5.41 -1.70
CA PRO A 158 -20.13 4.49 -1.26
C PRO A 158 -20.04 4.39 0.27
N TYR A 159 -19.60 3.25 0.81
CA TYR A 159 -19.51 3.01 2.26
C TYR A 159 -18.69 4.07 3.02
N ILE A 160 -17.48 4.40 2.56
CA ILE A 160 -16.66 5.47 3.15
C ILE A 160 -17.46 6.78 3.26
N ASN A 161 -18.15 7.16 2.19
CA ASN A 161 -18.94 8.40 2.14
C ASN A 161 -20.11 8.32 3.12
N LYS A 162 -20.81 7.17 3.21
CA LYS A 162 -21.89 6.96 4.19
C LYS A 162 -21.39 7.12 5.61
N TYR A 163 -20.28 6.46 5.96
CA TYR A 163 -19.72 6.52 7.31
C TYR A 163 -19.33 7.94 7.71
N ILE A 164 -18.58 8.64 6.86
CA ILE A 164 -18.17 10.02 7.14
C ILE A 164 -19.39 10.95 7.23
N LEU A 165 -20.36 10.86 6.31
CA LEU A 165 -21.55 11.71 6.35
C LEU A 165 -22.44 11.42 7.55
N PHE A 166 -22.54 10.16 7.98
CA PHE A 166 -23.23 9.82 9.21
C PHE A 166 -22.57 10.49 10.41
N LEU A 167 -21.25 10.34 10.57
CA LEU A 167 -20.49 10.95 11.66
C LEU A 167 -20.65 12.48 11.67
N LYS A 168 -20.54 13.13 10.51
CA LYS A 168 -20.67 14.60 10.39
C LYS A 168 -22.10 15.09 10.61
N ASN A 169 -23.08 14.48 9.94
CA ASN A 169 -24.42 15.06 9.84
C ASN A 169 -25.36 14.60 10.96
N LYS A 170 -25.28 13.33 11.35
CA LYS A 170 -26.11 12.75 12.41
C LYS A 170 -25.44 12.89 13.76
N CYS A 171 -24.18 12.47 13.89
CA CYS A 171 -23.46 12.51 15.17
C CYS A 171 -22.79 13.86 15.47
N LYS A 172 -22.80 14.81 14.52
CA LYS A 172 -22.24 16.16 14.65
C LYS A 172 -20.73 16.20 14.95
N LEU A 173 -19.97 15.17 14.53
CA LEU A 173 -18.52 15.21 14.60
C LEU A 173 -17.97 16.23 13.60
N ASN A 174 -17.10 17.13 14.06
CA ASN A 174 -16.42 18.07 13.20
C ASN A 174 -15.21 17.41 12.53
N ILE A 175 -15.44 16.72 11.40
CA ILE A 175 -14.38 16.05 10.64
C ILE A 175 -13.92 16.97 9.48
N PRO A 176 -12.69 17.54 9.54
CA PRO A 176 -12.22 18.56 8.61
C PRO A 176 -11.66 17.96 7.31
N ILE A 177 -12.50 17.26 6.54
CA ILE A 177 -12.14 16.75 5.21
C ILE A 177 -12.40 17.82 4.17
N SER A 178 -11.34 18.25 3.49
CA SER A 178 -11.37 19.20 2.37
C SER A 178 -12.03 18.62 1.13
N GLN A 179 -12.48 19.49 0.23
CA GLN A 179 -13.05 19.07 -1.06
C GLN A 179 -12.05 18.26 -1.90
N LYS A 180 -10.76 18.61 -1.84
CA LYS A 180 -9.70 17.87 -2.53
C LYS A 180 -9.57 16.44 -1.99
N GLU A 181 -9.57 16.25 -0.67
CA GLU A 181 -9.52 14.91 -0.06
C GLU A 181 -10.75 14.06 -0.43
N TRP A 182 -11.94 14.67 -0.47
CA TRP A 182 -13.14 13.99 -0.98
C TRP A 182 -13.01 13.55 -2.44
N GLN A 183 -12.49 14.42 -3.30
CA GLN A 183 -12.24 14.08 -4.70
C GLN A 183 -11.22 12.95 -4.81
N SER A 184 -10.13 12.99 -4.05
CA SER A 184 -9.12 11.94 -4.02
C SER A 184 -9.69 10.60 -3.57
N LEU A 185 -10.46 10.56 -2.48
CA LEU A 185 -11.13 9.33 -2.00
C LEU A 185 -12.06 8.72 -3.06
N ASN A 186 -12.86 9.56 -3.71
CA ASN A 186 -13.77 9.11 -4.76
C ASN A 186 -13.01 8.60 -5.99
N THR A 187 -11.93 9.27 -6.39
CA THR A 187 -11.10 8.87 -7.53
C THR A 187 -10.43 7.52 -7.26
N ILE A 188 -9.78 7.37 -6.10
CA ILE A 188 -9.14 6.10 -5.68
C ILE A 188 -10.16 4.97 -5.63
N ARG A 189 -11.38 5.21 -5.14
CA ARG A 189 -12.45 4.22 -5.16
C ARG A 189 -12.82 3.80 -6.58
N LYS A 190 -12.95 4.75 -7.52
CA LYS A 190 -13.27 4.45 -8.92
C LYS A 190 -12.15 3.62 -9.56
N VAL A 191 -10.88 3.97 -9.30
CA VAL A 191 -9.71 3.18 -9.72
C VAL A 191 -9.80 1.76 -9.17
N ARG A 192 -9.94 1.60 -7.85
CA ARG A 192 -10.09 0.30 -7.19
C ARG A 192 -11.21 -0.55 -7.81
N ASN A 193 -12.37 0.05 -8.07
CA ASN A 193 -13.50 -0.64 -8.69
C ASN A 193 -13.19 -1.04 -10.14
N ASN A 194 -12.52 -0.19 -10.91
CA ASN A 194 -12.12 -0.51 -12.29
C ASN A 194 -11.24 -1.77 -12.32
N TYR A 195 -10.19 -1.80 -11.49
CA TYR A 195 -9.28 -2.95 -11.39
C TYR A 195 -9.95 -4.22 -10.86
N LEU A 196 -10.94 -4.12 -9.97
CA LEU A 196 -11.72 -5.28 -9.52
C LEU A 196 -12.56 -5.90 -10.63
N HIS A 197 -12.99 -5.10 -11.61
CA HIS A 197 -13.85 -5.57 -12.70
C HIS A 197 -13.07 -5.99 -13.94
N ASN A 198 -11.87 -5.43 -14.18
CA ASN A 198 -11.00 -5.86 -15.27
C ASN A 198 -9.53 -5.51 -15.02
N LEU A 199 -8.68 -6.53 -14.84
CA LEU A 199 -7.23 -6.38 -14.67
C LEU A 199 -6.56 -5.85 -15.95
N ASN A 200 -7.07 -6.23 -17.11
CA ASN A 200 -6.43 -5.96 -18.40
C ASN A 200 -6.77 -4.58 -19.01
N ILE A 201 -7.48 -3.70 -18.29
CA ILE A 201 -7.91 -2.40 -18.82
C ILE A 201 -7.17 -1.27 -18.11
N ASP A 202 -6.46 -0.45 -18.91
CA ASP A 202 -5.89 0.82 -18.48
C ASP A 202 -6.92 1.68 -17.74
N ILE A 203 -6.47 2.49 -16.78
CA ILE A 203 -7.34 3.47 -16.11
C ILE A 203 -7.99 4.37 -17.19
N PRO A 204 -9.34 4.43 -17.25
CA PRO A 204 -10.09 5.25 -18.21
C PRO A 204 -9.65 6.72 -18.26
N ASP A 205 -9.72 7.36 -19.44
CA ASP A 205 -9.22 8.73 -19.67
C ASP A 205 -9.90 9.80 -18.78
N ASP A 206 -11.17 9.59 -18.43
CA ASP A 206 -11.89 10.46 -17.49
C ASP A 206 -11.29 10.37 -16.09
N LEU A 207 -10.94 9.16 -15.63
CA LEU A 207 -10.22 8.95 -14.37
C LEU A 207 -8.78 9.44 -14.42
N GLN A 208 -8.09 9.30 -15.56
CA GLN A 208 -6.76 9.87 -15.77
C GLN A 208 -6.77 11.38 -15.51
N THR A 209 -7.77 12.07 -16.06
CA THR A 209 -7.93 13.52 -15.90
C THR A 209 -8.21 13.90 -14.43
N GLU A 210 -8.97 13.09 -13.69
CA GLU A 210 -9.17 13.29 -12.24
C GLU A 210 -7.88 13.04 -11.44
N LEU A 211 -7.12 11.99 -11.79
CA LEU A 211 -5.87 11.61 -11.14
C LEU A 211 -4.77 12.67 -11.32
N LEU A 212 -4.63 13.22 -12.52
CA LEU A 212 -3.65 14.29 -12.81
C LEU A 212 -3.90 15.58 -12.02
N LYS A 213 -5.11 15.78 -11.48
CA LYS A 213 -5.42 16.93 -10.60
C LYS A 213 -4.95 16.71 -9.17
N ILE A 214 -4.76 15.46 -8.75
CA ILE A 214 -4.42 15.10 -7.38
C ILE A 214 -2.99 14.57 -7.22
N MET A 215 -2.38 14.10 -8.31
CA MET A 215 -0.97 13.70 -8.37
C MET A 215 -0.30 14.10 -9.68
N THR A 216 1.01 14.33 -9.62
CA THR A 216 1.85 14.59 -10.79
C THR A 216 2.69 13.36 -11.06
N PRO A 217 2.40 12.55 -12.10
CA PRO A 217 3.19 11.36 -12.40
C PRO A 217 4.60 11.79 -12.84
N LYS A 218 5.63 11.05 -12.42
CA LYS A 218 7.01 11.37 -12.83
C LYS A 218 7.29 11.08 -14.31
N ASN A 219 6.54 10.15 -14.92
CA ASN A 219 6.75 9.72 -16.32
C ASN A 219 5.42 9.65 -17.11
N ASN A 220 5.47 10.03 -18.39
CA ASN A 220 4.46 9.79 -19.44
C ASN A 220 3.05 10.41 -19.30
N ASN A 221 2.82 11.39 -18.42
CA ASN A 221 1.51 12.07 -18.25
C ASN A 221 0.29 11.13 -18.06
N LYS A 222 0.50 9.84 -17.84
CA LYS A 222 -0.52 8.84 -17.52
C LYS A 222 -0.25 8.33 -16.12
N VAL A 223 -1.30 8.27 -15.32
CA VAL A 223 -1.27 7.67 -13.99
C VAL A 223 -1.62 6.19 -14.13
N THR A 224 -0.80 5.32 -13.54
CA THR A 224 -1.09 3.89 -13.39
C THR A 224 -1.08 3.54 -11.91
N VAL A 225 -1.65 2.39 -11.54
CA VAL A 225 -1.48 1.86 -10.17
C VAL A 225 -0.05 1.36 -10.04
N ASN A 226 0.81 2.21 -9.53
CA ASN A 226 2.23 1.98 -9.31
C ASN A 226 2.63 2.39 -7.88
N GLU A 227 3.92 2.31 -7.58
CA GLU A 227 4.47 2.72 -6.28
C GLU A 227 4.09 4.16 -5.89
N GLU A 228 4.18 5.13 -6.81
CA GLU A 228 3.85 6.53 -6.53
C GLU A 228 2.36 6.72 -6.20
N PHE A 229 1.49 6.00 -6.93
CA PHE A 229 0.06 6.01 -6.69
C PHE A 229 -0.27 5.42 -5.32
N LEU A 230 0.38 4.30 -4.94
CA LEU A 230 0.18 3.69 -3.63
C LEU A 230 0.69 4.58 -2.50
N GLU A 231 1.86 5.21 -2.66
CA GLU A 231 2.40 6.16 -1.69
C GLU A 231 1.43 7.35 -1.49
N MET A 232 0.86 7.89 -2.57
CA MET A 232 -0.19 8.90 -2.48
C MET A 232 -1.41 8.38 -1.70
N CYS A 233 -1.84 7.13 -1.95
CA CYS A 233 -2.98 6.54 -1.22
C CYS A 233 -2.68 6.39 0.28
N PHE A 234 -1.52 5.84 0.64
CA PHE A 234 -1.09 5.72 2.03
C PHE A 234 -1.09 7.07 2.75
N ASN A 235 -0.50 8.10 2.12
CA ASN A 235 -0.48 9.46 2.64
C ASN A 235 -1.90 10.02 2.84
N LEU A 236 -2.78 9.85 1.86
CA LEU A 236 -4.15 10.34 1.96
C LEU A 236 -4.92 9.65 3.10
N PHE A 237 -4.92 8.32 3.15
CA PHE A 237 -5.65 7.58 4.18
C PHE A 237 -5.08 7.83 5.58
N GLY A 238 -3.76 7.90 5.70
CA GLY A 238 -3.10 8.25 6.96
C GLY A 238 -3.45 9.65 7.45
N LYS A 239 -3.40 10.65 6.56
CA LYS A 239 -3.81 12.02 6.87
C LYS A 239 -5.28 12.11 7.33
N ILE A 240 -6.19 11.45 6.62
CA ILE A 240 -7.61 11.45 6.99
C ILE A 240 -7.81 10.68 8.31
N ALA A 241 -7.07 9.61 8.55
CA ALA A 241 -7.11 8.90 9.83
C ALA A 241 -6.67 9.81 11.00
N SER A 242 -5.63 10.63 10.83
CA SER A 242 -5.24 11.64 11.83
C SER A 242 -6.34 12.66 12.09
N GLN A 243 -6.97 13.18 11.02
CA GLN A 243 -8.12 14.10 11.17
C GLN A 243 -9.28 13.42 11.90
N LEU A 244 -9.58 12.17 11.58
CA LEU A 244 -10.64 11.38 12.23
C LEU A 244 -10.33 11.14 13.71
N GLU A 245 -9.09 10.82 14.07
CA GLU A 245 -8.67 10.62 15.45
C GLU A 245 -8.87 11.89 16.28
N SER A 246 -8.38 13.03 15.78
CA SER A 246 -8.57 14.32 16.47
C SER A 246 -10.05 14.62 16.68
N SER A 247 -10.87 14.52 15.62
CA SER A 247 -12.32 14.78 15.70
C SER A 247 -13.05 13.82 16.63
N TYR A 248 -12.63 12.55 16.66
CA TYR A 248 -13.19 11.53 17.53
C TYR A 248 -12.94 11.85 19.01
N TRP A 249 -11.69 12.20 19.35
CA TRP A 249 -11.32 12.52 20.72
C TRP A 249 -11.88 13.85 21.19
N ASP A 250 -11.92 14.86 20.32
CA ASP A 250 -12.58 16.14 20.64
C ASP A 250 -14.07 15.92 20.95
N TYR A 251 -14.74 15.08 20.17
CA TYR A 251 -16.14 14.71 20.44
C TYR A 251 -16.30 14.01 21.79
N LYS A 252 -15.46 13.01 22.11
CA LYS A 252 -15.54 12.29 23.39
C LYS A 252 -15.20 13.18 24.59
N ARG A 253 -14.15 14.00 24.50
CA ARG A 253 -13.77 14.95 25.56
C ARG A 253 -14.90 15.93 25.87
N ASN A 254 -15.52 16.49 24.83
CA ASN A 254 -16.66 17.40 24.98
C ASN A 254 -17.87 16.70 25.61
N LEU A 255 -18.13 15.44 25.26
CA LEU A 255 -19.27 14.71 25.81
C LEU A 255 -19.08 14.34 27.29
N PHE A 256 -17.86 13.94 27.67
CA PHE A 256 -17.55 13.46 29.02
C PHE A 256 -16.95 14.55 29.94
N ASN A 257 -16.84 15.80 29.46
CA ASN A 257 -16.18 16.92 30.17
C ASN A 257 -14.76 16.58 30.66
N ILE A 258 -14.03 15.79 29.88
CA ILE A 258 -12.64 15.43 30.20
C ILE A 258 -11.75 16.57 29.71
N LYS A 259 -11.03 17.22 30.65
CA LYS A 259 -10.04 18.25 30.36
C LYS A 259 -8.73 17.66 29.87
#